data_AF-A0A061RMJ1-F1
#
_entry.id   AF-A0A061RMJ1-F1
#
_cell.length_a   1.000
_cell.length_b   1.000
_cell.length_c   1.000
_cell.angle_alpha   90.00
_cell.angle_beta   90.00
_cell.angle_gamma   90.00
#
_symmetry.space_group_name_H-M   'P 1'
#
loop_
_entity.id
_entity.type
_entity.pdbx_description
1 polymer ?
#
loop_
_entity_poly.entity_id
_entity_poly.type
_entity_poly.pdbx_seq_one_letter_code
_entity_poly.pdbx_strand_id
1 'polypeptide(L)'
;MSGENKVILWTAPRCISTAFERSIMEIPNGKIFHEPYGIPYYFGPERVSYRYRNQNTAADATFDSVTSKLTNKYPEHDFVFVKDMAYYLKGRYSTLLSEDLMNFSHSFLIRNPERAIPSLYRASVNEGRTGWTYFDESEAGFQEMYELYKILVDSGKTVTVIDCDDLLSDPETMMKLYCSAVGLKFKPGGSGFYFFPEFAQQT
;
A
#
# COMPACT_ATOMS: atom_id res chain seq x y z
N MET A 1 18.30 -12.29 19.00
CA MET A 1 16.85 -12.11 18.84
C MET A 1 16.67 -11.34 17.55
N SER A 2 16.22 -11.97 16.46
CA SER A 2 15.91 -11.23 15.24
C SER A 2 14.70 -10.35 15.53
N GLY A 3 14.81 -9.04 15.28
CA GLY A 3 13.66 -8.14 15.40
C GLY A 3 12.51 -8.58 14.49
N GLU A 4 11.30 -8.14 14.80
CA GLU A 4 10.14 -8.32 13.94
C GLU A 4 10.44 -7.76 12.54
N ASN A 5 10.16 -8.54 11.49
CA ASN A 5 10.34 -8.05 10.14
C ASN A 5 9.18 -7.12 9.78
N LYS A 6 9.47 -5.89 9.34
CA LYS A 6 8.43 -4.92 8.97
C LYS A 6 8.54 -4.54 7.50
N VAL A 7 7.42 -4.60 6.80
CA VAL A 7 7.35 -4.34 5.37
C VAL A 7 6.27 -3.30 5.09
N ILE A 8 6.58 -2.32 4.24
CA ILE A 8 5.59 -1.41 3.66
C ILE A 8 5.49 -1.67 2.15
N LEU A 9 4.28 -1.92 1.69
CA LEU A 9 3.90 -1.96 0.29
C LEU A 9 3.24 -0.63 -0.09
N TRP A 10 3.94 0.13 -0.92
CA TRP A 10 3.42 1.31 -1.59
C TRP A 10 2.79 0.94 -2.92
N THR A 11 1.66 1.54 -3.25
CA THR A 11 0.98 1.29 -4.52
C THR A 11 0.12 2.48 -4.94
N ALA A 12 -0.46 2.39 -6.14
CA ALA A 12 -1.50 3.29 -6.59
C ALA A 12 -2.85 2.55 -6.65
N PRO A 13 -3.98 3.26 -6.66
CA PRO A 13 -5.26 2.62 -6.91
C PRO A 13 -5.22 1.78 -8.18
N ARG A 14 -6.01 0.69 -8.19
CA ARG A 14 -6.16 -0.20 -9.35
C ARG A 14 -4.89 -0.97 -9.75
N CYS A 15 -3.92 -1.08 -8.84
CA CYS A 15 -2.73 -1.92 -8.98
C CYS A 15 -2.88 -3.27 -8.25
N ILE A 16 -4.10 -3.84 -8.16
CA ILE A 16 -4.33 -5.23 -7.67
C ILE A 16 -3.88 -5.47 -6.21
N SER A 17 -3.55 -4.39 -5.49
CA SER A 17 -2.97 -4.42 -4.15
C SER A 17 -3.83 -5.11 -3.10
N THR A 18 -5.16 -5.16 -3.29
CA THR A 18 -6.07 -5.88 -2.38
C THR A 18 -5.90 -7.40 -2.49
N ALA A 19 -5.72 -7.94 -3.71
CA ALA A 19 -5.43 -9.37 -3.89
C ALA A 19 -4.05 -9.73 -3.33
N PHE A 20 -3.08 -8.83 -3.54
CA PHE A 20 -1.75 -8.93 -2.95
C PHE A 20 -1.80 -9.01 -1.42
N GLU A 21 -2.46 -8.04 -0.79
CA GLU A 21 -2.62 -7.98 0.67
C GLU A 21 -3.32 -9.24 1.21
N ARG A 22 -4.40 -9.70 0.55
CA ARG A 22 -5.09 -10.95 0.91
C ARG A 22 -4.16 -12.15 0.87
N SER A 23 -3.23 -12.20 -0.09
CA SER A 23 -2.23 -13.27 -0.16
C SER A 23 -1.22 -13.20 0.99
N ILE A 24 -0.84 -11.99 1.42
CA ILE A 24 0.03 -11.80 2.61
C ILE A 24 -0.70 -12.16 3.91
N MET A 25 -2.00 -11.84 4.02
CA MET A 25 -2.83 -12.18 5.20
C MET A 25 -2.88 -13.69 5.48
N GLU A 26 -2.59 -14.53 4.49
CA GLU A 26 -2.55 -15.97 4.68
C GLU A 26 -1.29 -16.49 5.37
N ILE A 27 -0.22 -15.69 5.40
CA ILE A 27 1.00 -16.02 6.12
C ILE A 27 0.66 -15.96 7.62
N PRO A 28 0.86 -17.05 8.37
CA PRO A 28 0.45 -17.11 9.77
C PRO A 28 1.26 -16.12 10.62
N ASN A 29 0.62 -15.68 11.72
CA ASN A 29 1.21 -14.81 12.73
C ASN A 29 1.68 -13.42 12.25
N GLY A 30 1.07 -12.88 11.18
CA GLY A 30 1.33 -11.52 10.70
C GLY A 30 0.42 -10.46 11.33
N LYS A 31 0.98 -9.26 11.56
CA LYS A 31 0.21 -8.04 11.82
C LYS A 31 0.01 -7.27 10.52
N ILE A 32 -1.23 -7.08 10.08
CA ILE A 32 -1.53 -6.41 8.81
C ILE A 32 -2.19 -5.05 9.07
N PHE A 33 -1.67 -4.01 8.44
CA PHE A 33 -2.25 -2.66 8.42
C PHE A 33 -2.74 -2.32 7.02
N HIS A 34 -4.06 -2.18 6.89
CA HIS A 34 -4.72 -1.78 5.65
C HIS A 34 -4.86 -0.26 5.61
N GLU A 35 -4.13 0.37 4.69
CA GLU A 35 -4.23 1.78 4.32
C GLU A 35 -4.27 2.78 5.50
N PRO A 36 -3.40 2.64 6.52
CA PRO A 36 -3.48 3.46 7.71
C PRO A 36 -3.27 4.96 7.44
N TYR A 37 -2.45 5.35 6.45
CA TYR A 37 -2.27 6.77 6.10
C TYR A 37 -3.47 7.36 5.36
N GLY A 38 -4.39 6.52 4.86
CA GLY A 38 -5.67 6.99 4.30
C GLY A 38 -6.52 7.72 5.33
N ILE A 39 -6.44 7.35 6.61
CA ILE A 39 -7.24 7.95 7.68
C ILE A 39 -6.91 9.46 7.86
N PRO A 40 -5.65 9.86 8.14
CA PRO A 40 -5.32 11.28 8.21
C PRO A 40 -5.47 12.00 6.88
N TYR A 41 -5.23 11.31 5.75
CA TYR A 41 -5.37 11.89 4.41
C TYR A 41 -6.81 12.33 4.08
N TYR A 42 -7.81 11.54 4.49
CA TYR A 42 -9.23 11.81 4.21
C TYR A 42 -9.97 12.50 5.36
N PHE A 43 -9.68 12.14 6.61
CA PHE A 43 -10.52 12.48 7.77
C PHE A 43 -9.77 13.20 8.89
N GLY A 44 -8.45 13.36 8.77
CA GLY A 44 -7.63 14.03 9.76
C GLY A 44 -7.80 15.56 9.79
N PRO A 45 -7.28 16.22 10.85
CA PRO A 45 -7.14 17.68 10.87
C PRO A 45 -6.18 18.16 9.76
N GLU A 46 -5.26 17.29 9.35
CA GLU A 46 -4.23 17.49 8.33
C GLU A 46 -4.63 17.08 6.91
N ARG A 47 -5.92 16.70 6.71
CA ARG A 47 -6.40 16.08 5.47
C ARG A 47 -6.10 16.89 4.22
N VAL A 48 -5.71 16.17 3.16
CA VAL A 48 -5.35 16.73 1.86
C VAL A 48 -6.52 16.58 0.88
N SER A 49 -7.23 15.46 0.90
CA SER A 49 -8.34 15.18 -0.03
C SER A 49 -9.52 16.15 0.13
N TYR A 50 -10.20 16.39 -0.99
CA TYR A 50 -11.47 17.11 -1.02
C TYR A 50 -12.70 16.21 -0.82
N ARG A 51 -12.58 14.89 -1.00
CA ARG A 51 -13.73 13.95 -1.04
C ARG A 51 -14.62 13.95 0.19
N TYR A 52 -14.07 14.26 1.36
CA TYR A 52 -14.80 14.23 2.64
C TYR A 52 -14.64 15.53 3.41
N ARG A 53 -14.39 16.65 2.71
CA ARG A 53 -14.21 17.97 3.34
C ARG A 53 -15.40 18.43 4.17
N ASN A 54 -16.61 18.01 3.78
CA ASN A 54 -17.87 18.29 4.47
C ASN A 54 -18.11 17.44 5.73
N GLN A 55 -17.29 16.42 5.98
CA GLN A 55 -17.39 15.60 7.19
C GLN A 55 -16.56 16.18 8.33
N ASN A 56 -16.96 15.87 9.57
CA ASN A 56 -16.20 16.23 10.76
C ASN A 56 -14.84 15.53 10.75
N THR A 57 -13.82 16.23 11.23
CA THR A 57 -12.49 15.64 11.41
C THR A 57 -12.44 14.71 12.61
N ALA A 58 -11.73 13.60 12.46
CA ALA A 58 -11.25 12.83 13.60
C ALA A 58 -9.97 13.50 14.14
N ALA A 59 -10.06 14.13 15.31
CA ALA A 59 -8.97 14.97 15.85
C ALA A 59 -7.64 14.20 16.02
N ASP A 60 -7.71 12.92 16.39
CA ASP A 60 -6.52 12.09 16.66
C ASP A 60 -5.98 11.38 15.39
N ALA A 61 -6.64 11.54 14.24
CA ALA A 61 -6.21 10.96 12.98
C ALA A 61 -5.15 11.84 12.31
N THR A 62 -3.94 11.86 12.86
CA THR A 62 -2.78 12.60 12.32
C THR A 62 -1.80 11.66 11.61
N PHE A 63 -0.94 12.22 10.76
CA PHE A 63 0.13 11.42 10.14
C PHE A 63 1.12 10.90 11.19
N ASP A 64 1.36 11.67 12.25
CA ASP A 64 2.23 11.29 13.35
C ASP A 64 1.64 10.16 14.20
N SER A 65 0.32 10.16 14.44
CA SER A 65 -0.32 9.07 15.21
C SER A 65 -0.29 7.75 14.43
N VAL A 66 -0.45 7.80 13.10
CA VAL A 66 -0.25 6.64 12.23
C VAL A 66 1.20 6.18 12.26
N THR A 67 2.16 7.08 12.09
CA THR A 67 3.60 6.73 12.10
C THR A 67 3.99 6.08 13.42
N SER A 68 3.61 6.69 14.55
CA SER A 68 3.84 6.13 15.90
C SER A 68 3.22 4.74 16.06
N LYS A 69 2.02 4.53 15.50
CA LYS A 69 1.37 3.22 15.52
C LYS A 69 2.18 2.20 14.72
N LEU A 70 2.63 2.51 13.52
CA LEU A 70 3.38 1.58 12.68
C LEU A 70 4.75 1.22 13.28
N THR A 71 5.41 2.18 13.91
CA THR A 71 6.78 2.00 14.44
C THR A 71 6.81 1.29 15.80
N ASN A 72 5.66 1.12 16.47
CA ASN A 72 5.52 0.31 17.68
C ASN A 72 6.05 -1.12 17.52
N LYS A 73 6.40 -1.73 18.65
CA LYS A 73 6.78 -3.16 18.71
C LYS A 73 5.56 -4.05 18.80
N TYR A 74 5.59 -5.15 18.06
CA TYR A 74 4.57 -6.21 18.00
C TYR A 74 5.21 -7.57 18.28
N PRO A 75 5.75 -7.81 19.49
CA PRO A 75 6.55 -8.99 19.82
C PRO A 75 5.79 -10.33 19.69
N GLU A 76 4.46 -10.30 19.69
CA GLU A 76 3.59 -11.46 19.47
C GLU A 76 3.51 -11.89 18.01
N HIS A 77 3.97 -11.06 17.06
CA HIS A 77 3.85 -11.28 15.62
C HIS A 77 5.21 -11.60 14.98
N ASP A 78 5.19 -12.50 13.98
CA ASP A 78 6.38 -12.86 13.19
C ASP A 78 6.82 -11.71 12.27
N PHE A 79 5.85 -10.91 11.81
CA PHE A 79 6.08 -9.77 10.92
C PHE A 79 4.95 -8.73 11.01
N VAL A 80 5.26 -7.53 10.55
CA VAL A 80 4.29 -6.46 10.30
C VAL A 80 4.27 -6.15 8.82
N PHE A 81 3.08 -6.06 8.23
CA PHE A 81 2.89 -5.67 6.84
C PHE A 81 1.94 -4.48 6.76
N VAL A 82 2.36 -3.43 6.06
CA VAL A 82 1.58 -2.23 5.81
C VAL A 82 1.32 -2.15 4.32
N LYS A 83 0.07 -1.96 3.93
CA LYS A 83 -0.31 -1.63 2.56
C LYS A 83 -0.84 -0.21 2.55
N ASP A 84 -0.24 0.68 1.76
CA ASP A 84 -0.73 2.05 1.62
C ASP A 84 -0.72 2.53 0.17
N MET A 85 -1.58 3.49 -0.12
CA MET A 85 -1.48 4.23 -1.37
C MET A 85 -0.42 5.32 -1.23
N ALA A 86 0.47 5.44 -2.22
CA ALA A 86 1.57 6.41 -2.16
C ALA A 86 1.09 7.86 -2.04
N TYR A 87 -0.04 8.19 -2.68
CA TYR A 87 -0.60 9.55 -2.64
C TYR A 87 -1.08 9.97 -1.25
N TYR A 88 -1.28 9.05 -0.31
CA TYR A 88 -1.64 9.43 1.06
C TYR A 88 -0.55 10.27 1.73
N LEU A 89 0.73 10.08 1.36
CA LEU A 89 1.85 10.86 1.87
C LEU A 89 2.19 12.10 1.03
N LYS A 90 1.33 12.51 0.09
CA LYS A 90 1.58 13.68 -0.76
C LYS A 90 1.94 14.91 0.08
N GLY A 91 3.09 15.51 -0.25
CA GLY A 91 3.64 16.68 0.46
C GLY A 91 4.25 16.37 1.84
N ARG A 92 4.38 15.09 2.22
CA ARG A 92 4.91 14.62 3.52
C ARG A 92 5.96 13.53 3.37
N TYR A 93 6.68 13.50 2.25
CA TYR A 93 7.63 12.42 1.97
C TYR A 93 8.80 12.34 2.95
N SER A 94 9.14 13.45 3.60
CA SER A 94 10.15 13.48 4.67
C SER A 94 9.78 12.58 5.85
N THR A 95 8.50 12.25 6.05
CA THR A 95 8.07 11.28 7.06
C THR A 95 8.78 9.93 6.86
N LEU A 96 9.00 9.49 5.61
CA LEU A 96 9.72 8.25 5.30
C LEU A 96 11.18 8.25 5.73
N LEU A 97 11.79 9.43 5.89
CA LEU A 97 13.19 9.57 6.27
C LEU A 97 13.41 9.48 7.79
N SER A 98 12.34 9.33 8.57
CA SER A 98 12.47 9.00 9.99
C SER A 98 13.23 7.68 10.16
N GLU A 99 14.10 7.61 11.17
CA GLU A 99 14.91 6.42 11.45
C GLU A 99 14.04 5.17 11.58
N ASP A 100 12.89 5.31 12.25
CA ASP A 100 11.97 4.21 12.48
C ASP A 100 11.35 3.67 11.18
N LEU A 101 10.87 4.53 10.27
CA LEU A 101 10.31 4.08 9.00
C LEU A 101 11.40 3.58 8.05
N MET A 102 12.58 4.19 8.09
CA MET A 102 13.73 3.67 7.36
C MET A 102 14.08 2.25 7.81
N ASN A 103 13.77 1.80 9.03
CA ASN A 103 14.03 0.40 9.41
C ASN A 103 13.11 -0.64 8.72
N PHE A 104 12.10 -0.20 7.97
CA PHE A 104 11.21 -1.11 7.24
C PHE A 104 11.85 -1.54 5.91
N SER A 105 11.47 -2.73 5.45
CA SER A 105 11.61 -3.10 4.05
C SER A 105 10.54 -2.35 3.24
N HIS A 106 10.95 -1.55 2.28
CA HIS A 106 10.01 -0.86 1.40
C HIS A 106 9.87 -1.58 0.07
N SER A 107 8.63 -1.65 -0.40
CA SER A 107 8.31 -2.28 -1.67
C SER A 107 7.23 -1.51 -2.42
N PHE A 108 7.18 -1.70 -3.74
CA PHE A 108 6.24 -1.03 -4.62
C PHE A 108 5.55 -2.05 -5.51
N LEU A 109 4.21 -1.97 -5.57
CA LEU A 109 3.40 -2.71 -6.55
C LEU A 109 2.94 -1.73 -7.63
N ILE A 110 3.52 -1.88 -8.82
CA ILE A 110 3.33 -0.98 -9.96
C ILE A 110 2.46 -1.62 -11.03
N ARG A 111 1.83 -0.77 -11.84
CA ARG A 111 1.06 -1.19 -13.02
C ARG A 111 1.18 -0.14 -14.10
N ASN A 112 1.09 -0.56 -15.37
CA ASN A 112 0.99 0.37 -16.48
C ASN A 112 -0.18 1.37 -16.25
N PRO A 113 0.10 2.69 -16.20
CA PRO A 113 -0.92 3.73 -16.00
C PRO A 113 -2.04 3.69 -17.05
N GLU A 114 -1.76 3.27 -18.28
CA GLU A 114 -2.77 3.11 -19.35
C GLU A 114 -3.86 2.10 -18.99
N ARG A 115 -3.57 1.15 -18.10
CA ARG A 115 -4.56 0.19 -17.57
C ARG A 115 -5.23 0.74 -16.32
N ALA A 116 -4.44 1.27 -15.39
CA ALA A 116 -4.92 1.65 -14.07
C ALA A 116 -5.74 2.96 -14.04
N ILE A 117 -5.37 3.99 -14.80
CA ILE A 117 -6.05 5.29 -14.78
C ILE A 117 -7.47 5.20 -15.35
N PRO A 118 -7.71 4.60 -16.55
CA PRO A 118 -9.07 4.44 -17.05
C PRO A 118 -9.96 3.60 -16.12
N SER A 119 -9.36 2.60 -15.45
CA SER A 119 -10.03 1.81 -14.42
C SER A 119 -10.46 2.65 -13.22
N LEU A 120 -9.56 3.49 -12.73
CA LEU A 120 -9.82 4.39 -11.61
C LEU A 120 -10.90 5.39 -11.98
N TYR A 121 -10.84 5.96 -13.17
CA TYR A 121 -11.88 6.85 -13.69
C TYR A 121 -13.25 6.16 -13.67
N ARG A 122 -13.39 5.00 -14.32
CA ARG A 122 -14.65 4.23 -14.36
C ARG A 122 -15.19 3.89 -12.97
N ALA A 123 -14.30 3.57 -12.03
CA ALA A 123 -14.69 3.29 -10.65
C ALA A 123 -15.12 4.55 -9.88
N SER A 124 -14.47 5.68 -10.12
CA SER A 124 -14.70 6.94 -9.38
C SER A 124 -15.96 7.68 -9.81
N VAL A 125 -16.43 7.43 -11.05
CA VAL A 125 -17.71 7.98 -11.56
C VAL A 125 -18.87 7.00 -11.42
N ASN A 126 -18.66 5.88 -10.73
CA ASN A 126 -19.69 4.88 -10.45
C ASN A 126 -19.99 4.84 -8.95
N GLU A 127 -21.03 5.57 -8.56
CA GLU A 127 -21.46 5.69 -7.16
C GLU A 127 -21.77 4.33 -6.53
N GLY A 128 -22.35 3.39 -7.29
CA GLY A 128 -22.63 2.04 -6.81
C GLY A 128 -21.39 1.20 -6.51
N ARG A 129 -20.20 1.62 -6.98
CA ARG A 129 -18.93 0.91 -6.77
C ARG A 129 -18.08 1.51 -5.68
N THR A 130 -17.99 2.84 -5.62
CA THR A 130 -17.06 3.55 -4.70
C THR A 130 -17.77 4.51 -3.75
N GLY A 131 -19.05 4.81 -3.98
CA GLY A 131 -19.73 5.93 -3.34
C GLY A 131 -19.26 7.30 -3.83
N TRP A 132 -18.42 7.35 -4.88
CA TRP A 132 -17.96 8.59 -5.48
C TRP A 132 -18.72 8.90 -6.78
N THR A 133 -18.79 10.18 -7.10
CA THR A 133 -19.47 10.70 -8.28
C THR A 133 -18.52 11.40 -9.25
N TYR A 134 -17.23 11.49 -8.93
CA TYR A 134 -16.23 12.19 -9.73
C TYR A 134 -14.83 11.57 -9.61
N PHE A 135 -14.03 11.72 -10.66
CA PHE A 135 -12.61 11.38 -10.66
C PHE A 135 -11.80 12.57 -10.11
N ASP A 136 -10.81 12.27 -9.25
CA ASP A 136 -9.85 13.27 -8.75
C ASP A 136 -8.46 12.79 -9.19
N GLU A 137 -7.83 13.53 -10.10
CA GLU A 137 -6.51 13.19 -10.64
C GLU A 137 -5.43 13.18 -9.56
N SER A 138 -5.61 13.93 -8.47
CA SER A 138 -4.63 14.00 -7.39
C SER A 138 -4.52 12.71 -6.58
N GLU A 139 -5.50 11.80 -6.74
CA GLU A 139 -5.54 10.48 -6.09
C GLU A 139 -5.12 9.34 -7.02
N ALA A 140 -4.61 9.65 -8.22
CA ALA A 140 -4.08 8.63 -9.14
C ALA A 140 -2.79 7.98 -8.61
N GLY A 141 -1.94 8.73 -7.90
CA GLY A 141 -0.83 8.19 -7.11
C GLY A 141 0.43 7.76 -7.85
N PHE A 142 0.50 7.86 -9.18
CA PHE A 142 1.69 7.43 -9.94
C PHE A 142 2.90 8.34 -9.73
N GLN A 143 2.69 9.65 -9.71
CA GLN A 143 3.75 10.60 -9.42
C GLN A 143 4.27 10.40 -7.99
N GLU A 144 3.36 10.27 -7.03
CA GLU A 144 3.70 10.08 -5.63
C GLU A 144 4.43 8.75 -5.40
N MET A 145 4.06 7.66 -6.09
CA MET A 145 4.82 6.42 -6.06
C MET A 145 6.27 6.61 -6.52
N TYR A 146 6.49 7.32 -7.63
CA TYR A 146 7.83 7.56 -8.16
C TYR A 146 8.66 8.45 -7.21
N GLU A 147 8.05 9.48 -6.63
CA GLU A 147 8.69 10.39 -5.67
C GLU A 147 9.12 9.65 -4.40
N LEU A 148 8.24 8.81 -3.82
CA LEU A 148 8.59 7.98 -2.66
C LEU A 148 9.71 6.99 -3.01
N TYR A 149 9.61 6.31 -4.16
CA TYR A 149 10.65 5.39 -4.63
C TYR A 149 12.00 6.09 -4.73
N LYS A 150 12.04 7.26 -5.38
CA LYS A 150 13.26 8.03 -5.57
C LYS A 150 13.87 8.47 -4.25
N ILE A 151 13.06 8.95 -3.30
CA ILE A 151 13.55 9.36 -1.98
C ILE A 151 14.19 8.18 -1.23
N LEU A 152 13.57 7.00 -1.28
CA LEU A 152 14.11 5.81 -0.63
C LEU A 152 15.43 5.35 -1.27
N VAL A 153 15.48 5.28 -2.60
CA VAL A 153 16.68 4.87 -3.35
C VAL A 153 17.81 5.88 -3.16
N ASP A 154 17.53 7.18 -3.26
CA ASP A 154 18.51 8.25 -3.05
C ASP A 154 19.03 8.25 -1.59
N SER A 155 18.25 7.71 -0.64
CA SER A 155 18.65 7.48 0.76
C SER A 155 19.40 6.15 0.98
N GLY A 156 19.77 5.44 -0.09
CA GLY A 156 20.55 4.20 -0.03
C GLY A 156 19.73 2.94 0.27
N LYS A 157 18.40 2.98 0.19
CA LYS A 157 17.57 1.79 0.38
C LYS A 157 17.55 0.91 -0.86
N THR A 158 17.71 -0.39 -0.62
CA THR A 158 17.27 -1.41 -1.57
C THR A 158 15.75 -1.51 -1.48
N VAL A 159 15.07 -1.28 -2.61
CA VAL A 159 13.61 -1.27 -2.69
C VAL A 159 13.15 -2.38 -3.63
N THR A 160 12.20 -3.20 -3.17
CA THR A 160 11.61 -4.28 -3.98
C THR A 160 10.50 -3.70 -4.85
N VAL A 161 10.52 -3.97 -6.16
CA VAL A 161 9.45 -3.53 -7.08
C VAL A 161 8.83 -4.76 -7.74
N ILE A 162 7.50 -4.81 -7.79
CA ILE A 162 6.72 -5.87 -8.43
C ILE A 162 5.81 -5.24 -9.48
N ASP A 163 5.85 -5.80 -10.69
CA ASP A 163 4.88 -5.46 -11.74
C ASP A 163 3.61 -6.30 -11.58
N CYS A 164 2.45 -5.65 -11.67
CA CYS A 164 1.15 -6.30 -11.62
C CYS A 164 0.94 -7.32 -12.76
N ASP A 165 1.47 -7.06 -13.96
CA ASP A 165 1.29 -7.94 -15.10
C ASP A 165 2.10 -9.24 -14.92
N ASP A 166 3.33 -9.15 -14.38
CA ASP A 166 4.11 -10.32 -13.97
C ASP A 166 3.38 -11.11 -12.87
N LEU A 167 2.91 -10.40 -11.83
CA LEU A 167 2.17 -10.99 -10.72
C LEU A 167 0.88 -11.71 -11.18
N LEU A 168 0.16 -11.15 -12.15
CA LEU A 168 -1.03 -11.79 -12.71
C LEU A 168 -0.69 -13.01 -13.56
N SER A 169 0.46 -13.00 -14.23
CA SER A 169 0.88 -14.09 -15.12
C SER A 169 1.32 -15.34 -14.35
N ASP A 170 2.03 -15.15 -13.22
CA ASP A 170 2.48 -16.24 -12.34
C ASP A 170 2.45 -15.79 -10.87
N PRO A 171 1.26 -15.78 -10.24
CA PRO A 171 1.10 -15.28 -8.88
C PRO A 171 1.93 -16.04 -7.85
N GLU A 172 2.06 -17.36 -7.99
CA GLU A 172 2.75 -18.19 -7.01
C GLU A 172 4.26 -17.90 -7.02
N THR A 173 4.87 -17.88 -8.21
CA THR A 173 6.29 -17.56 -8.37
C THR A 173 6.58 -16.13 -7.91
N MET A 174 5.77 -15.17 -8.33
CA MET A 174 5.98 -13.76 -7.99
C MET A 174 5.82 -13.50 -6.49
N MET A 175 4.83 -14.10 -5.84
CA MET A 175 4.66 -13.97 -4.39
C MET A 175 5.78 -14.68 -3.61
N LYS A 176 6.32 -15.80 -4.12
CA LYS A 176 7.49 -16.46 -3.53
C LYS A 176 8.74 -15.60 -3.61
N LEU A 177 9.02 -15.01 -4.79
CA LEU A 177 10.13 -14.08 -5.00
C LEU A 177 10.00 -12.85 -4.11
N TYR A 178 8.79 -12.28 -4.04
CA TYR A 178 8.51 -11.14 -3.17
C TYR A 178 8.80 -11.46 -1.70
N CYS A 179 8.21 -12.54 -1.18
CA CYS A 179 8.39 -12.93 0.22
C CYS A 179 9.88 -13.11 0.54
N SER A 180 10.64 -13.75 -0.34
CA SER A 180 12.09 -13.88 -0.19
C SER A 180 12.81 -12.52 -0.16
N ALA A 181 12.43 -11.59 -1.03
CA ALA A 181 13.08 -10.28 -1.16
C ALA A 181 12.82 -9.37 0.05
N VAL A 182 11.62 -9.43 0.65
CA VAL A 182 11.24 -8.61 1.80
C VAL A 182 11.37 -9.34 3.14
N GLY A 183 11.90 -10.57 3.16
CA GLY A 183 12.15 -11.35 4.38
C GLY A 183 10.90 -12.01 5.01
N LEU A 184 9.83 -12.20 4.25
CA LEU A 184 8.62 -12.89 4.69
C LEU A 184 8.70 -14.40 4.38
N LYS A 185 8.00 -15.21 5.19
CA LYS A 185 7.86 -16.65 4.93
C LYS A 185 6.75 -16.86 3.90
N PHE A 186 7.11 -17.39 2.73
CA PHE A 186 6.13 -17.75 1.71
C PHE A 186 5.25 -18.92 2.17
N LYS A 187 3.94 -18.85 1.89
CA LYS A 187 2.98 -19.93 2.11
C LYS A 187 2.52 -20.50 0.75
N PRO A 188 2.98 -21.71 0.37
CA PRO A 188 2.54 -22.37 -0.86
C PRO A 188 1.04 -22.70 -0.85
N GLY A 189 0.42 -22.72 -2.04
CA GLY A 189 -0.98 -23.13 -2.21
C GLY A 189 -2.01 -22.25 -1.49
N GLY A 190 -1.65 -21.00 -1.15
CA GLY A 190 -2.56 -20.07 -0.52
C GLY A 190 -3.78 -19.75 -1.39
N SER A 191 -4.95 -19.64 -0.78
CA SER A 191 -6.18 -19.30 -1.51
C SER A 191 -6.19 -17.87 -2.07
N GLY A 192 -5.32 -17.01 -1.55
CA GLY A 192 -4.99 -15.66 -2.00
C GLY A 192 -4.76 -15.59 -3.51
N PHE A 193 -4.16 -16.64 -4.07
CA PHE A 193 -3.82 -16.70 -5.49
C PHE A 193 -5.06 -16.74 -6.40
N TYR A 194 -6.18 -17.31 -5.92
CA TYR A 194 -7.42 -17.40 -6.71
C TYR A 194 -8.12 -16.05 -6.88
N PHE A 195 -7.76 -15.04 -6.08
CA PHE A 195 -8.34 -13.72 -6.22
C PHE A 195 -7.70 -12.90 -7.35
N PHE A 196 -6.46 -13.19 -7.74
CA PHE A 196 -5.78 -12.42 -8.79
C PHE A 196 -6.55 -12.38 -10.12
N PRO A 197 -7.06 -13.50 -10.66
CA PRO A 197 -7.89 -13.48 -11.87
C PRO A 197 -9.18 -12.68 -11.73
N GLU A 198 -9.83 -12.71 -10.56
CA GLU A 198 -11.07 -11.96 -10.30
C GLU A 198 -10.80 -10.45 -10.30
N PHE A 199 -9.72 -10.02 -9.63
CA PHE A 199 -9.34 -8.60 -9.58
C PHE A 199 -8.75 -8.09 -10.90
N ALA A 200 -8.15 -8.94 -11.73
CA ALA A 200 -7.71 -8.58 -13.08
C ALA A 200 -8.87 -8.11 -13.96
N GLN A 201 -10.04 -8.74 -13.84
CA GLN A 201 -11.23 -8.36 -14.62
C GLN A 201 -11.86 -7.05 -14.12
N GLN A 202 -11.66 -6.75 -12.84
CA GLN A 202 -12.22 -5.56 -12.20
C GLN A 202 -11.37 -4.31 -12.39
N THR A 203 -10.11 -4.46 -12.79
CA THR A 203 -9.12 -3.39 -12.84
C THR A 203 -8.75 -3.07 -14.30
#